data_AF-A0A975BEA5-F1
#
_entry.id   AF-A0A975BEA5-F1
#
_cell.length_a   1.000
_cell.length_b   1.000
_cell.length_c   1.000
_cell.angle_alpha   90.00
_cell.angle_beta   90.00
_cell.angle_gamma   90.00
#
_symmetry.space_group_name_H-M   'P 1'
#
loop_
_entity.id
_entity.type
_entity.pdbx_description
1 polymer ?
#
loop_
_entity_poly.entity_id
_entity_poly.type
_entity_poly.pdbx_seq_one_letter_code
_entity_poly.pdbx_strand_id
1 'polypeptide(L)'
;MGIFINTNSTLHVEGKIISENNSGSECAGIQVQRSSNLTLQGSNLSVNIQNNSGIGIHILQQSSARFDPGIEIHDNTGDGLFIGDNSMLYAKGTGVKNNGGKGISADDGSSVKCNSSVITGNTGGDINYTFGVRSTLNQNTIGNLPITCDSSVMSRGDHICP
;
A
#
# COMPACT_ATOMS: atom_id res chain seq x y z
N MET A 1 12.94 4.47 9.83
CA MET A 1 11.56 3.92 9.69
C MET A 1 10.70 4.49 10.80
N GLY A 2 9.41 4.68 10.59
CA GLY A 2 8.48 5.15 11.62
C GLY A 2 8.03 4.02 12.55
N ILE A 3 6.92 3.36 12.21
CA ILE A 3 6.38 2.22 12.97
C ILE A 3 6.92 0.91 12.38
N PHE A 4 7.49 0.04 13.22
CA PHE A 4 8.00 -1.26 12.80
C PHE A 4 7.28 -2.41 13.49
N ILE A 5 6.65 -3.27 12.70
CA ILE A 5 5.92 -4.46 13.15
C ILE A 5 6.67 -5.67 12.59
N ASN A 6 7.28 -6.46 13.47
CA ASN A 6 8.26 -7.47 13.07
C ASN A 6 8.07 -8.78 13.82
N THR A 7 8.43 -9.89 13.17
CA THR A 7 8.54 -11.23 13.76
C THR A 7 7.25 -11.68 14.43
N ASN A 8 6.27 -12.10 13.62
CA ASN A 8 4.97 -12.62 14.08
C ASN A 8 4.20 -11.64 15.00
N SER A 9 4.39 -10.33 14.82
CA SER A 9 3.75 -9.31 15.62
C SER A 9 2.47 -8.82 14.95
N THR A 10 1.56 -8.27 15.75
CA THR A 10 0.34 -7.63 15.24
C THR A 10 0.21 -6.24 15.83
N LEU A 11 -0.07 -5.27 14.96
CA LEU A 11 -0.55 -3.96 15.37
C LEU A 11 -2.00 -3.80 14.92
N HIS A 12 -2.87 -3.44 15.85
CA HIS A 12 -4.26 -3.12 15.60
C HIS A 12 -4.54 -1.68 16.03
N VAL A 13 -5.22 -0.92 15.19
CA VAL A 13 -5.43 0.53 15.36
C VAL A 13 -6.88 0.86 15.03
N GLU A 14 -7.58 1.46 15.99
CA GLU A 14 -8.99 1.88 15.83
C GLU A 14 -9.20 3.39 15.91
N GLY A 15 -8.11 4.16 15.90
CA GLY A 15 -8.14 5.60 16.14
C GLY A 15 -7.32 6.40 15.14
N LYS A 16 -6.54 7.34 15.66
CA LYS A 16 -5.74 8.25 14.84
C LYS A 16 -4.27 7.83 14.85
N ILE A 17 -3.66 7.78 13.68
CA ILE A 17 -2.20 7.70 13.52
C ILE A 17 -1.75 8.77 12.54
N ILE A 18 -0.63 9.40 12.85
CA ILE A 18 0.15 10.16 11.88
C ILE A 18 1.53 9.51 11.84
N SER A 19 1.96 9.07 10.66
CA SER A 19 3.31 8.54 10.45
C SER A 19 4.04 9.45 9.46
N GLU A 20 5.04 10.16 9.99
CA GLU A 20 5.89 11.06 9.25
C GLU A 20 7.34 10.80 9.65
N ASN A 21 8.10 10.21 8.74
CA ASN A 21 9.48 9.84 8.95
C ASN A 21 10.38 10.43 7.85
N ASN A 22 10.87 11.63 8.14
CA ASN A 22 11.80 12.40 7.31
C ASN A 22 13.28 12.00 7.54
N SER A 23 13.57 10.87 8.19
CA SER A 23 14.95 10.46 8.51
C SER A 23 15.55 9.53 7.45
N GLY A 24 16.48 10.07 6.65
CA GLY A 24 17.34 9.32 5.71
C GLY A 24 16.63 8.84 4.45
N SER A 25 17.37 8.58 3.37
CA SER A 25 16.78 8.00 2.16
C SER A 25 16.25 6.58 2.46
N GLU A 26 15.06 6.26 1.94
CA GLU A 26 14.49 4.89 1.87
C GLU A 26 13.80 4.35 3.13
N CYS A 27 13.60 5.14 4.18
CA CYS A 27 12.88 4.63 5.35
C CYS A 27 11.36 4.66 5.17
N ALA A 28 10.71 3.51 5.37
CA ALA A 28 9.26 3.44 5.36
C ALA A 28 8.61 4.18 6.54
N GLY A 29 7.41 4.74 6.34
CA GLY A 29 6.56 5.26 7.41
C GLY A 29 6.09 4.15 8.35
N ILE A 30 5.47 3.12 7.77
CA ILE A 30 5.14 1.87 8.48
C ILE A 30 5.77 0.68 7.75
N GLN A 31 6.42 -0.20 8.50
CA GLN A 31 7.05 -1.42 7.96
C GLN A 31 6.50 -2.65 8.68
N VAL A 32 5.97 -3.61 7.91
CA VAL A 32 5.34 -4.85 8.36
C VAL A 32 6.12 -6.03 7.78
N GLN A 33 6.78 -6.83 8.62
CA GLN A 33 7.70 -7.87 8.16
C GLN A 33 7.64 -9.16 8.98
N ARG A 34 8.12 -10.26 8.35
CA ARG A 34 8.28 -11.58 8.96
C ARG A 34 6.99 -12.10 9.57
N SER A 35 6.01 -12.36 8.70
CA SER A 35 4.70 -12.92 9.06
C SER A 35 3.93 -12.06 10.07
N SER A 36 4.05 -10.74 9.95
CA SER A 36 3.38 -9.78 10.84
C SER A 36 2.10 -9.24 10.23
N ASN A 37 1.25 -8.65 11.07
CA ASN A 37 -0.05 -8.14 10.64
C ASN A 37 -0.24 -6.68 11.06
N LEU A 38 -0.72 -5.87 10.12
CA LEU A 38 -1.18 -4.50 10.36
C LEU A 38 -2.67 -4.40 10.11
N THR A 39 -3.43 -4.01 11.14
CA THR A 39 -4.87 -3.82 11.04
C THR A 39 -5.21 -2.38 11.39
N LEU A 40 -5.71 -1.63 10.40
CA LEU A 40 -6.19 -0.26 10.55
C LEU A 40 -7.70 -0.28 10.30
N GLN A 41 -8.49 -0.38 11.36
CA GLN A 41 -9.92 -0.65 11.27
C GLN A 41 -10.72 0.11 12.33
N GLY A 42 -11.89 0.61 11.97
CA GLY A 42 -12.77 1.30 12.91
C GLY A 42 -13.61 2.37 12.23
N SER A 43 -14.70 2.79 12.88
CA SER A 43 -15.61 3.80 12.35
C SER A 43 -15.08 5.24 12.45
N ASN A 44 -14.14 5.49 13.37
CA ASN A 44 -13.52 6.80 13.60
C ASN A 44 -12.03 6.82 13.20
N LEU A 45 -11.65 5.96 12.27
CA LEU A 45 -10.28 5.80 11.82
C LEU A 45 -9.83 7.07 11.07
N SER A 46 -8.65 7.59 11.43
CA SER A 46 -8.01 8.71 10.75
C SER A 46 -6.51 8.48 10.72
N VAL A 47 -6.02 7.82 9.68
CA VAL A 47 -4.60 7.51 9.54
C VAL A 47 -4.01 8.31 8.38
N ASN A 48 -2.98 9.10 8.66
CA ASN A 48 -2.22 9.83 7.64
C ASN A 48 -0.77 9.33 7.64
N ILE A 49 -0.33 8.78 6.51
CA ILE A 49 1.04 8.30 6.30
C ILE A 49 1.67 9.19 5.23
N GLN A 50 2.45 10.16 5.66
CA GLN A 50 2.83 11.27 4.81
C GLN A 50 4.26 11.75 5.03
N ASN A 51 4.81 12.44 4.03
CA ASN A 51 6.15 13.04 4.07
C ASN A 51 7.20 12.03 4.55
N ASN A 52 7.08 10.76 4.13
CA ASN A 52 8.12 9.79 4.41
C ASN A 52 9.21 9.90 3.34
N SER A 53 10.45 9.87 3.81
CA SER A 53 11.69 9.88 3.00
C SER A 53 11.91 8.59 2.19
N GLY A 54 10.97 7.66 2.24
CA GLY A 54 10.88 6.47 1.40
C GLY A 54 9.42 6.07 1.17
N ILE A 55 9.13 4.78 1.34
CA ILE A 55 7.79 4.20 1.14
C ILE A 55 6.82 4.65 2.24
N GLY A 56 5.53 4.85 1.92
CA GLY A 56 4.50 5.09 2.93
C GLY A 56 4.32 3.88 3.86
N ILE A 57 3.78 2.78 3.32
CA ILE A 57 3.67 1.49 4.03
C ILE A 57 4.32 0.37 3.23
N HIS A 58 5.21 -0.38 3.89
CA HIS A 58 6.00 -1.47 3.32
C HIS A 58 5.61 -2.81 3.97
N ILE A 59 5.04 -3.74 3.20
CA ILE A 59 4.53 -5.03 3.67
C ILE A 59 5.33 -6.15 2.99
N LEU A 60 6.13 -6.89 3.77
CA LEU A 60 7.06 -7.88 3.25
C LEU A 60 7.04 -9.20 4.04
N GLN A 61 7.65 -10.22 3.46
CA GLN A 61 7.96 -11.51 4.06
C GLN A 61 6.72 -12.18 4.67
N GLN A 62 5.76 -12.53 3.81
CA GLN A 62 4.53 -13.23 4.17
C GLN A 62 3.67 -12.46 5.20
N SER A 63 3.75 -11.13 5.20
CA SER A 63 2.98 -10.28 6.10
C SER A 63 1.64 -9.89 5.49
N SER A 64 0.75 -9.34 6.31
CA SER A 64 -0.53 -8.86 5.83
C SER A 64 -0.89 -7.48 6.37
N ALA A 65 -1.67 -6.73 5.58
CA ALA A 65 -2.32 -5.52 6.05
C ALA A 65 -3.79 -5.46 5.64
N ARG A 66 -4.61 -4.90 6.54
CA ARG A 66 -6.04 -4.69 6.35
C ARG A 66 -6.42 -3.25 6.70
N PHE A 67 -7.03 -2.56 5.74
CA PHE A 67 -7.39 -1.15 5.80
C PHE A 67 -8.90 -0.96 5.58
N ASP A 68 -9.57 -0.34 6.56
CA ASP A 68 -10.90 0.24 6.40
C ASP A 68 -10.82 1.71 5.93
N PRO A 69 -11.94 2.35 5.54
CA PRO A 69 -11.91 3.76 5.14
C PRO A 69 -11.36 4.69 6.22
N GLY A 70 -10.82 5.84 5.80
CA GLY A 70 -10.21 6.83 6.71
C GLY A 70 -8.68 6.78 6.76
N ILE A 71 -8.05 6.18 5.75
CA ILE A 71 -6.59 6.08 5.60
C ILE A 71 -6.18 6.86 4.35
N GLU A 72 -5.24 7.78 4.52
CA GLU A 72 -4.61 8.56 3.46
C GLU A 72 -3.09 8.36 3.49
N ILE A 73 -2.51 8.03 2.34
CA ILE A 73 -1.09 7.74 2.15
C ILE A 73 -0.59 8.63 1.03
N HIS A 74 0.14 9.69 1.36
CA HIS A 74 0.45 10.72 0.39
C HIS A 74 1.75 11.47 0.63
N ASP A 75 2.25 12.13 -0.41
CA ASP A 75 3.45 12.98 -0.35
C ASP A 75 4.68 12.23 0.23
N ASN A 76 4.73 10.91 0.06
CA ASN A 76 5.91 10.13 0.37
C ASN A 76 6.85 10.16 -0.84
N THR A 77 8.14 10.22 -0.61
CA THR A 77 9.13 10.33 -1.70
C THR A 77 9.24 9.04 -2.53
N GLY A 78 8.99 7.88 -1.93
CA GLY A 78 8.93 6.58 -2.60
C GLY A 78 7.50 6.18 -2.95
N ASP A 79 7.25 4.86 -2.98
CA ASP A 79 5.90 4.35 -3.23
C ASP A 79 4.95 4.66 -2.07
N GLY A 80 3.65 4.84 -2.36
CA GLY A 80 2.66 4.92 -1.29
C GLY A 80 2.56 3.61 -0.53
N LEU A 81 2.35 2.52 -1.28
CA LEU A 81 2.27 1.16 -0.78
C LEU A 81 3.21 0.24 -1.55
N PHE A 82 4.00 -0.56 -0.83
CA PHE A 82 4.77 -1.66 -1.41
C PHE A 82 4.41 -2.99 -0.74
N ILE A 83 4.09 -4.00 -1.54
CA ILE A 83 3.68 -5.34 -1.07
C ILE A 83 4.52 -6.41 -1.77
N GLY A 84 5.41 -7.07 -1.03
CA GLY A 84 6.32 -8.06 -1.60
C GLY A 84 6.47 -9.34 -0.80
N ASP A 85 7.24 -10.28 -1.35
CA ASP A 85 7.55 -11.59 -0.76
C ASP A 85 6.31 -12.37 -0.29
N ASN A 86 5.36 -12.62 -1.19
CA ASN A 86 4.11 -13.34 -0.93
C ASN A 86 3.24 -12.69 0.18
N SER A 87 3.27 -11.36 0.30
CA SER A 87 2.48 -10.63 1.27
C SER A 87 1.08 -10.29 0.75
N MET A 88 0.21 -9.82 1.64
CA MET A 88 -1.19 -9.55 1.31
C MET A 88 -1.63 -8.16 1.75
N LEU A 89 -2.37 -7.48 0.87
CA LEU A 89 -3.06 -6.24 1.18
C LEU A 89 -4.56 -6.38 0.89
N TYR A 90 -5.37 -6.03 1.88
CA TYR A 90 -6.78 -5.70 1.70
C TYR A 90 -7.01 -4.23 2.04
N ALA A 91 -7.38 -3.43 1.04
CA ALA A 91 -7.68 -2.02 1.20
C ALA A 91 -9.10 -1.67 0.76
N LYS A 92 -9.81 -0.93 1.60
CA LYS A 92 -11.14 -0.40 1.28
C LYS A 92 -11.21 1.10 1.60
N GLY A 93 -11.62 1.91 0.63
CA GLY A 93 -11.81 3.35 0.88
C GLY A 93 -10.53 4.08 1.26
N THR A 94 -9.39 3.62 0.73
CA THR A 94 -8.06 4.17 1.04
C THR A 94 -7.66 5.19 -0.02
N GLY A 95 -7.11 6.33 0.40
CA GLY A 95 -6.46 7.30 -0.50
C GLY A 95 -4.97 7.04 -0.60
N VAL A 96 -4.44 6.88 -1.82
CA VAL A 96 -3.01 6.73 -2.09
C VAL A 96 -2.61 7.71 -3.19
N LYS A 97 -2.07 8.87 -2.80
CA LYS A 97 -2.02 10.04 -3.70
C LYS A 97 -0.67 10.75 -3.66
N ASN A 98 -0.26 11.35 -4.78
CA ASN A 98 0.87 12.29 -4.81
C ASN A 98 2.20 11.75 -4.25
N ASN A 99 2.42 10.44 -4.30
CA ASN A 99 3.71 9.87 -3.89
C ASN A 99 4.73 10.03 -5.04
N GLY A 100 6.01 10.17 -4.71
CA GLY A 100 7.10 10.33 -5.68
C GLY A 100 7.38 9.05 -6.47
N GLY A 101 7.14 7.90 -5.87
CA GLY A 101 7.14 6.59 -6.52
C GLY A 101 5.78 6.21 -7.10
N LYS A 102 5.48 4.92 -7.05
CA LYS A 102 4.19 4.37 -7.45
C LYS A 102 3.12 4.62 -6.38
N GLY A 103 1.85 4.62 -6.75
CA GLY A 103 0.77 4.56 -5.77
C GLY A 103 0.81 3.22 -5.02
N ILE A 104 0.61 2.13 -5.76
CA ILE A 104 0.72 0.78 -5.24
C ILE A 104 1.69 -0.03 -6.11
N SER A 105 2.76 -0.51 -5.50
CA SER A 105 3.65 -1.53 -6.07
C SER A 105 3.43 -2.88 -5.39
N ALA A 106 3.41 -3.95 -6.16
CA ALA A 106 3.47 -5.30 -5.61
C ALA A 106 4.30 -6.25 -6.48
N ASP A 107 4.94 -7.23 -5.85
CA ASP A 107 5.77 -8.23 -6.50
C ASP A 107 5.76 -9.60 -5.77
N ASP A 108 6.52 -10.55 -6.32
CA ASP A 108 6.84 -11.85 -5.73
C ASP A 108 5.64 -12.63 -5.18
N GLY A 109 4.63 -12.83 -6.03
CA GLY A 109 3.46 -13.64 -5.73
C GLY A 109 2.47 -13.00 -4.76
N SER A 110 2.68 -11.72 -4.41
CA SER A 110 1.83 -10.99 -3.46
C SER A 110 0.39 -10.84 -3.96
N SER A 111 -0.53 -10.67 -3.01
CA SER A 111 -1.96 -10.50 -3.31
C SER A 111 -2.46 -9.13 -2.89
N VAL A 112 -3.10 -8.41 -3.82
CA VAL A 112 -3.64 -7.07 -3.57
C VAL A 112 -5.14 -7.04 -3.88
N LYS A 113 -5.93 -6.64 -2.89
CA LYS A 113 -7.36 -6.38 -3.07
C LYS A 113 -7.68 -4.95 -2.66
N CYS A 114 -8.01 -4.11 -3.63
CA CYS A 114 -8.40 -2.72 -3.40
C CYS A 114 -9.85 -2.50 -3.84
N ASN A 115 -10.65 -1.90 -2.95
CA ASN A 115 -12.05 -1.61 -3.23
C ASN A 115 -12.42 -0.17 -2.85
N SER A 116 -13.13 0.54 -3.72
CA SER A 116 -13.61 1.90 -3.45
C SER A 116 -12.48 2.87 -3.04
N SER A 117 -11.25 2.65 -3.51
CA SER A 117 -10.07 3.45 -3.16
C SER A 117 -9.76 4.49 -4.23
N VAL A 118 -8.97 5.51 -3.87
CA VAL A 118 -8.51 6.56 -4.79
C VAL A 118 -6.99 6.47 -4.88
N ILE A 119 -6.46 6.15 -6.07
CA ILE A 119 -5.02 5.94 -6.33
C ILE A 119 -4.63 6.84 -7.50
N THR A 120 -4.11 8.04 -7.21
CA THR A 120 -3.97 9.09 -8.24
C THR A 120 -2.78 10.01 -8.00
N GLY A 121 -2.18 10.52 -9.08
CA GLY A 121 -1.18 11.59 -8.99
C GLY A 121 0.19 11.11 -8.49
N ASN A 122 0.43 9.80 -8.47
CA ASN A 122 1.71 9.25 -8.06
C ASN A 122 2.72 9.34 -9.22
N THR A 123 3.86 9.99 -8.99
CA THR A 123 4.78 10.42 -10.06
C THR A 123 5.36 9.25 -10.84
N GLY A 124 5.64 8.12 -10.17
CA GLY A 124 6.10 6.91 -10.83
C GLY A 124 5.01 6.18 -11.61
N GLY A 125 3.72 6.47 -11.40
CA GLY A 125 2.57 5.70 -11.90
C GLY A 125 1.66 5.23 -10.76
N ASP A 126 0.37 5.04 -11.01
CA ASP A 126 -0.58 4.73 -9.93
C ASP A 126 -0.49 3.27 -9.46
N ILE A 127 -0.28 2.33 -10.39
CA ILE A 127 -0.16 0.90 -10.07
C ILE A 127 0.98 0.25 -10.86
N ASN A 128 1.79 -0.56 -10.18
CA ASN A 128 2.84 -1.39 -10.76
C ASN A 128 2.84 -2.81 -10.15
N TYR A 129 2.57 -3.84 -10.94
CA TYR A 129 2.55 -5.23 -10.48
C TYR A 129 3.49 -6.11 -11.29
N THR A 130 4.29 -6.95 -10.63
CA THR A 130 5.24 -7.85 -11.29
C THR A 130 5.29 -9.21 -10.62
N PHE A 131 5.97 -10.18 -11.22
CA PHE A 131 6.37 -11.44 -10.62
C PHE A 131 5.24 -12.21 -9.92
N GLY A 132 4.14 -12.46 -10.64
CA GLY A 132 3.09 -13.39 -10.22
C GLY A 132 2.04 -12.78 -9.28
N VAL A 133 1.98 -11.45 -9.15
CA VAL A 133 0.97 -10.77 -8.33
C VAL A 133 -0.44 -11.18 -8.73
N ARG A 134 -1.30 -11.33 -7.72
CA ARG A 134 -2.74 -11.54 -7.88
C ARG A 134 -3.49 -10.31 -7.40
N SER A 135 -4.16 -9.61 -8.30
CA SER A 135 -4.88 -8.38 -7.95
C SER A 135 -6.39 -8.47 -8.16
N THR A 136 -7.13 -7.77 -7.32
CA THR A 136 -8.56 -7.49 -7.51
C THR A 136 -8.81 -6.02 -7.25
N LEU A 137 -9.16 -5.27 -8.29
CA LEU A 137 -9.42 -3.84 -8.24
C LEU A 137 -10.89 -3.60 -8.58
N ASN A 138 -11.70 -3.18 -7.61
CA ASN A 138 -13.12 -2.93 -7.82
C ASN A 138 -13.51 -1.53 -7.32
N GLN A 139 -14.23 -0.76 -8.13
CA GLN A 139 -14.77 0.55 -7.80
C GLN A 139 -13.68 1.56 -7.41
N ASN A 140 -12.46 1.38 -7.91
CA ASN A 140 -11.37 2.28 -7.61
C ASN A 140 -11.37 3.46 -8.58
N THR A 141 -10.99 4.64 -8.09
CA THR A 141 -10.58 5.74 -8.96
C THR A 141 -9.08 5.66 -9.12
N ILE A 142 -8.61 5.24 -10.29
CA ILE A 142 -7.19 5.21 -10.63
C ILE A 142 -6.92 6.37 -11.59
N GLY A 143 -5.79 7.05 -11.41
CA GLY A 143 -5.44 8.22 -12.20
C GLY A 143 -5.17 7.89 -13.67
N ASN A 144 -4.74 8.90 -14.41
CA ASN A 144 -4.55 8.81 -15.87
C ASN A 144 -3.24 8.11 -16.26
N LEU A 145 -2.38 7.76 -15.29
CA LEU A 145 -1.15 7.04 -15.56
C LEU A 145 -1.47 5.54 -15.74
N PRO A 146 -0.82 4.86 -16.70
CA PRO A 146 -1.14 3.48 -17.00
C PRO A 146 -0.81 2.55 -15.83
N ILE A 147 -1.71 1.59 -15.59
CA ILE A 147 -1.42 0.40 -14.79
C ILE A 147 -0.32 -0.37 -15.51
N THR A 148 0.83 -0.56 -14.85
CA THR A 148 1.96 -1.30 -15.42
C THR A 148 2.01 -2.69 -14.83
N CYS A 149 2.01 -3.73 -15.68
CA CYS A 149 2.11 -5.11 -15.24
C CYS A 149 3.00 -5.93 -16.16
N ASP A 150 3.65 -6.97 -15.63
CA ASP A 150 4.28 -8.00 -16.48
C ASP A 150 3.29 -9.13 -16.83
N SER A 151 3.72 -10.04 -17.71
CA SER A 151 2.87 -11.12 -18.24
C SER A 151 2.48 -12.19 -17.22
N SER A 152 3.06 -12.16 -16.01
CA SER A 152 2.78 -13.14 -14.96
C SER A 152 1.69 -12.70 -14.01
N VAL A 153 1.28 -11.43 -14.06
CA VAL A 153 0.25 -10.87 -13.19
C VAL A 153 -1.14 -11.38 -13.57
N MET A 154 -1.90 -11.78 -12.57
CA MET A 154 -3.32 -12.11 -12.72
C MET A 154 -4.16 -11.03 -12.05
N SER A 155 -4.96 -10.30 -12.83
CA SER A 155 -5.81 -9.22 -12.33
C SER A 155 -7.27 -9.45 -12.70
N ARG A 156 -8.18 -8.90 -11.89
CA ARG A 156 -9.62 -8.90 -12.16
C ARG A 156 -10.32 -7.69 -11.52
N GLY A 157 -11.54 -7.42 -11.96
CA GLY A 157 -12.39 -6.36 -11.44
C GLY A 157 -12.72 -5.35 -12.54
N ASP A 158 -12.97 -4.09 -12.17
CA ASP A 158 -13.24 -3.01 -13.13
C ASP A 158 -11.97 -2.37 -13.69
N HIS A 159 -10.84 -2.57 -13.02
CA HIS A 159 -9.50 -2.24 -13.53
C HIS A 159 -8.65 -3.51 -13.61
N ILE A 160 -8.02 -3.72 -14.76
CA ILE A 160 -7.19 -4.89 -15.02
C ILE A 160 -5.83 -4.47 -15.56
N CYS A 161 -4.81 -5.26 -15.25
CA CYS A 161 -3.54 -5.22 -15.95
C CYS A 161 -3.77 -5.44 -17.45
N PRO A 162 -3.12 -4.62 -18.31
CA PRO A 162 -3.20 -4.77 -19.76
C PRO A 162 -2.54 -6.05 -20.27
#